data_AF-A0A959HG30-F1
#
_entry.id   AF-A0A959HG30-F1
#
_cell.length_a   1.000
_cell.length_b   1.000
_cell.length_c   1.000
_cell.angle_alpha   90.00
_cell.angle_beta   90.00
_cell.angle_gamma   90.00
#
_symmetry.space_group_name_H-M   'P 1'
#
loop_
_entity.id
_entity.type
_entity.pdbx_description
1 polymer ?
#
loop_
_entity_poly.entity_id
_entity_poly.type
_entity_poly.pdbx_seq_one_letter_code
_entity_poly.pdbx_strand_id
1 'polypeptide(L)'
;MKVRSFFPHPLFQGARIIKYGLLPGLLFFGWINTAAGQVLLSNPGRTYTNTDSRTFDLYGPVSTSGCTSISFSVDYSFSLPWEGSGNMEFCNEPGACIGGVPCGCDPNMPAAGNCVNCWDFLWVRFLVNGAVVGGDLIGDANTTDAEQSGTISGTFCTNGVPGNAAIEVYTQTWASDESVTFSNVTITCINNTPTLPSLGPYCASGAPVALPPSPGGIPGTWSGTGVTGNTFNPAQAGAGNWTLTFTANPAACAGSATTNVLVTPATTPTFAPIPALCQTGAAVALPTTSQNGISGNWSGTGVNNNQFNPAASGAGSFNLTFAPNPGACANPGSLTVVVNPAVTPSLAPIGPFCNGDPTVPLPTNVNGIAGNWTGSLVTNNIFNPGAAGSFTITFTPAPGQCANPANLMVQITPAATPLLTPQGPFCSTDPPASLPSIQDGIMGSWIGNG
;
A
#
# COMPACT_ATOMS: atom_id res chain seq x y z
N MET A 1 45.67 -22.87 30.81
CA MET A 1 45.62 -23.62 29.53
C MET A 1 44.50 -23.01 28.68
N LYS A 2 44.83 -22.10 27.77
CA LYS A 2 43.84 -21.41 26.91
C LYS A 2 44.43 -21.32 25.50
N VAL A 3 43.59 -21.70 24.54
CA VAL A 3 43.91 -22.07 23.15
C VAL A 3 44.32 -20.85 22.33
N ARG A 4 45.43 -20.98 21.57
CA ARG A 4 45.81 -20.12 20.45
C ARG A 4 45.05 -20.56 19.18
N SER A 5 44.65 -19.61 18.35
CA SER A 5 44.37 -19.84 16.93
C SER A 5 45.29 -18.94 16.09
N PHE A 6 46.09 -19.56 15.23
CA PHE A 6 46.97 -18.95 14.23
C PHE A 6 46.34 -19.10 12.84
N PHE A 7 46.44 -18.08 11.97
CA PHE A 7 46.75 -18.13 10.53
C PHE A 7 46.91 -16.68 9.98
N PRO A 8 47.57 -16.42 8.83
CA PRO A 8 48.81 -15.61 8.76
C PRO A 8 48.70 -14.23 8.05
N HIS A 9 49.65 -13.33 8.39
CA HIS A 9 50.25 -12.12 7.73
C HIS A 9 49.57 -11.36 6.55
N PRO A 10 49.85 -10.05 6.31
CA PRO A 10 50.78 -9.14 7.02
C PRO A 10 50.24 -7.74 7.43
N LEU A 11 50.89 -7.18 8.47
CA LEU A 11 51.17 -5.75 8.74
C LEU A 11 50.01 -4.72 8.68
N PHE A 12 49.35 -4.53 9.82
CA PHE A 12 49.01 -3.21 10.37
C PHE A 12 49.06 -3.34 11.90
N GLN A 13 50.06 -2.74 12.53
CA GLN A 13 50.16 -2.68 14.00
C GLN A 13 49.35 -1.49 14.53
N GLY A 14 48.66 -1.72 15.67
CA GLY A 14 48.37 -0.67 16.65
C GLY A 14 47.16 0.25 16.41
N ALA A 15 45.95 -0.29 16.28
CA ALA A 15 44.72 0.49 16.50
C ALA A 15 43.93 -0.09 17.68
N ARG A 16 43.95 0.59 18.83
CA ARG A 16 43.08 0.30 19.97
C ARG A 16 41.70 0.91 19.68
N ILE A 17 40.83 0.15 19.02
CA ILE A 17 39.43 0.54 18.85
C ILE A 17 38.72 0.29 20.19
N ILE A 18 38.28 1.35 20.86
CA ILE A 18 37.50 1.26 22.10
C ILE A 18 36.14 0.59 21.78
N LYS A 19 35.97 -0.64 22.25
CA LYS A 19 34.70 -1.40 22.17
C LYS A 19 33.71 -0.86 23.20
N TYR A 20 32.70 -0.11 22.74
CA TYR A 20 31.39 -0.10 23.39
C TYR A 20 30.43 -0.96 22.57
N GLY A 21 29.70 -1.84 23.26
CA GLY A 21 29.16 -3.10 22.73
C GLY A 21 28.29 -3.02 21.47
N LEU A 22 28.56 -3.93 20.53
CA LEU A 22 27.66 -4.31 19.43
C LEU A 22 27.27 -5.79 19.62
N LEU A 23 25.96 -6.04 19.73
CA LEU A 23 25.35 -7.38 19.63
C LEU A 23 25.53 -7.95 18.22
N PRO A 24 25.60 -9.28 18.04
CA PRO A 24 25.86 -9.88 16.74
C PRO A 24 24.59 -9.84 15.88
N GLY A 25 24.58 -8.96 14.89
CA GLY A 25 23.57 -8.92 13.82
C GLY A 25 24.28 -8.76 12.48
N LEU A 26 23.90 -9.59 11.50
CA LEU A 26 24.46 -9.62 10.14
C LEU A 26 24.66 -8.21 9.58
N LEU A 27 25.92 -7.83 9.31
CA LEU A 27 26.27 -6.60 8.61
C LEU A 27 26.07 -6.82 7.10
N PHE A 28 24.94 -6.33 6.57
CA PHE A 28 24.88 -5.92 5.19
C PHE A 28 25.75 -4.66 5.05
N PHE A 29 26.86 -4.75 4.30
CA PHE A 29 27.62 -3.58 3.87
C PHE A 29 26.78 -2.81 2.84
N GLY A 30 25.88 -1.96 3.34
CA GLY A 30 25.36 -0.84 2.57
C GLY A 30 26.48 0.19 2.44
N TRP A 31 26.76 0.63 1.22
CA TRP A 31 27.72 1.71 0.96
C TRP A 31 27.22 2.98 1.64
N ILE A 32 27.79 3.29 2.80
CA ILE A 32 27.61 4.57 3.46
C ILE A 32 28.31 5.58 2.57
N ASN A 33 27.58 6.52 1.97
CA ASN A 33 28.22 7.70 1.37
C ASN A 33 28.77 8.52 2.54
N THR A 34 30.01 8.26 2.93
CA THR A 34 30.71 9.10 3.90
C THR A 34 30.94 10.47 3.27
N ALA A 35 30.10 11.44 3.63
CA ALA A 35 30.43 12.84 3.43
C ALA A 35 31.83 13.06 4.06
N ALA A 36 32.76 13.61 3.28
CA ALA A 36 34.10 13.90 3.77
C ALA A 36 33.98 14.83 4.99
N GLY A 37 34.51 14.39 6.14
CA GLY A 37 34.43 15.17 7.38
C GLY A 37 35.17 16.51 7.25
N GLN A 38 34.57 17.58 7.75
CA GLN A 38 35.21 18.89 7.83
C GLN A 38 36.16 18.92 9.02
N VAL A 39 37.45 19.15 8.78
CA VAL A 39 38.42 19.37 9.86
C VAL A 39 38.11 20.71 10.54
N LEU A 40 37.75 20.66 11.82
CA LEU A 40 37.49 21.83 12.66
C LEU A 40 38.74 22.31 13.38
N LEU A 41 39.62 21.38 13.73
CA LEU A 41 40.91 21.64 14.37
C LEU A 41 41.96 20.72 13.76
N SER A 42 43.12 21.28 13.44
CA SER A 42 44.34 20.54 13.12
C SER A 42 45.52 21.27 13.73
N ASN A 43 46.32 20.55 14.50
CA ASN A 43 47.51 21.08 15.14
C ASN A 43 48.64 20.06 15.00
N PRO A 44 49.87 20.48 14.67
CA PRO A 44 51.00 19.57 14.53
C PRO A 44 51.39 18.85 15.83
N GLY A 45 50.88 19.28 16.98
CA GLY A 45 51.19 18.71 18.28
C GLY A 45 52.50 19.27 18.86
N ARG A 46 53.09 18.55 19.82
CA ARG A 46 54.28 18.98 20.55
C ARG A 46 55.05 17.77 21.08
N THR A 47 56.36 17.96 21.26
CA THR A 47 57.24 17.04 21.98
C THR A 47 57.56 17.62 23.34
N TYR A 48 57.45 16.79 24.37
CA TYR A 48 57.90 17.06 25.73
C TYR A 48 59.04 16.11 26.06
N THR A 49 60.15 16.65 26.58
CA THR A 49 61.33 15.89 27.02
C THR A 49 61.62 16.29 28.45
N ASN A 50 61.88 15.32 29.31
CA ASN A 50 62.13 15.50 30.73
C ASN A 50 61.33 16.65 31.38
N THR A 51 60.03 16.47 31.55
CA THR A 51 59.19 17.58 32.02
C THR A 51 59.34 17.85 33.51
N ASP A 52 59.98 16.95 34.27
CA ASP A 52 60.16 16.96 35.74
C ASP A 52 58.84 17.13 36.52
N SER A 53 57.71 17.20 35.81
CA SER A 53 56.39 17.62 36.26
C SER A 53 55.36 17.42 35.16
N ARG A 54 54.08 17.36 35.52
CA ARG A 54 52.98 17.21 34.57
C ARG A 54 52.74 18.47 33.75
N THR A 55 52.60 18.31 32.44
CA THR A 55 52.17 19.36 31.51
C THR A 55 50.70 19.21 31.13
N PHE A 56 50.08 20.28 30.62
CA PHE A 56 48.70 20.31 30.18
C PHE A 56 48.55 21.16 28.92
N ASP A 57 47.99 20.57 27.88
CA ASP A 57 47.61 21.25 26.65
C ASP A 57 46.09 21.11 26.41
N LEU A 58 45.46 22.21 25.99
CA LEU A 58 44.06 22.26 25.61
C LEU A 58 43.94 22.64 24.13
N TYR A 59 43.31 21.77 23.34
CA TYR A 59 43.01 21.98 21.92
C TYR A 59 41.51 22.20 21.73
N GLY A 60 41.14 23.43 21.36
CA GLY A 60 39.75 23.87 21.26
C GLY A 60 39.44 24.98 22.28
N PRO A 61 38.15 25.23 22.58
CA PRO A 61 36.97 24.55 22.04
C PRO A 61 36.72 24.87 20.56
N VAL A 62 36.17 23.91 19.81
CA VAL A 62 35.58 24.12 18.48
C VAL A 62 34.07 23.91 18.53
N SER A 63 33.32 24.61 17.68
CA SER A 63 31.85 24.46 17.63
C SER A 63 31.45 23.12 17.01
N THR A 64 30.50 22.43 17.63
CA THR A 64 29.89 21.20 17.09
C THR A 64 28.59 21.46 16.32
N SER A 65 28.25 22.73 16.10
CA SER A 65 27.01 23.11 15.43
C SER A 65 26.96 22.57 14.00
N GLY A 66 25.89 21.86 13.65
CA GLY A 66 25.71 21.26 12.32
C GLY A 66 26.41 19.92 12.11
N CYS A 67 27.13 19.41 13.11
CA CYS A 67 27.74 18.08 13.06
C CYS A 67 26.77 17.03 13.58
N THR A 68 26.64 15.90 12.90
CA THR A 68 25.89 14.73 13.40
C THR A 68 26.77 13.84 14.27
N SER A 69 28.09 13.88 14.02
CA SER A 69 29.11 13.38 14.92
C SER A 69 30.39 14.20 14.85
N ILE A 70 31.22 14.07 15.88
CA ILE A 70 32.57 14.64 15.94
C ILE A 70 33.54 13.49 16.18
N SER A 71 34.63 13.47 15.42
CA SER A 71 35.75 12.55 15.63
C SER A 71 36.98 13.32 16.10
N PHE A 72 37.79 12.71 16.96
CA PHE A 72 39.08 13.24 17.36
C PHE A 72 40.19 12.24 17.05
N SER A 73 41.41 12.74 16.84
CA SER A 73 42.60 11.93 16.65
C SER A 73 43.81 12.64 17.27
N VAL A 74 44.64 11.88 17.98
CA VAL A 74 45.93 12.31 18.51
C VAL A 74 46.94 11.20 18.21
N ASP A 75 47.84 11.43 17.26
CA ASP A 75 48.93 10.48 17.01
C ASP A 75 50.04 10.72 18.04
N TYR A 76 50.69 9.67 18.51
CA TYR A 76 51.69 9.77 19.57
C TYR A 76 52.82 8.76 19.42
N SER A 77 53.96 9.07 20.05
CA SER A 77 55.13 8.22 20.15
C SER A 77 55.98 8.57 21.39
N PHE A 78 56.50 7.54 22.05
CA PHE A 78 57.44 7.62 23.16
C PHE A 78 58.86 7.32 22.68
N SER A 79 59.89 7.98 23.24
CA SER A 79 61.29 7.78 22.79
C SER A 79 61.91 6.45 23.21
N LEU A 80 61.41 5.84 24.28
CA LEU A 80 61.92 4.59 24.85
C LEU A 80 60.82 3.51 24.88
N PRO A 81 61.17 2.22 24.92
CA PRO A 81 60.20 1.14 25.12
C PRO A 81 59.56 1.24 26.50
N TRP A 82 58.42 0.56 26.71
CA TRP A 82 57.75 0.44 28.01
C TRP A 82 58.18 -0.79 28.80
N GLU A 83 58.70 -1.82 28.13
CA GLU A 83 59.26 -3.02 28.75
C GLU A 83 60.79 -3.01 28.69
N GLY A 84 61.45 -3.43 29.78
CA GLY A 84 62.92 -3.54 29.82
C GLY A 84 63.51 -2.82 31.02
N SER A 85 64.77 -2.39 30.89
CA SER A 85 65.46 -1.57 31.90
C SER A 85 65.91 -0.27 31.23
N GLY A 86 65.65 0.87 31.87
CA GLY A 86 65.81 2.19 31.21
C GLY A 86 64.71 2.43 30.18
N ASN A 87 63.50 2.02 30.52
CA ASN A 87 62.24 2.10 29.78
C ASN A 87 61.42 3.29 30.28
N MET A 88 60.34 3.63 29.56
CA MET A 88 59.30 4.52 30.08
C MET A 88 58.66 3.88 31.32
N GLU A 89 58.66 4.58 32.44
CA GLU A 89 58.21 4.04 33.73
C GLU A 89 56.71 4.23 33.93
N PHE A 90 55.97 3.13 33.90
CA PHE A 90 54.55 3.14 34.22
C PHE A 90 54.32 3.23 35.73
N CYS A 91 53.13 3.70 36.11
CA CYS A 91 52.81 4.14 37.47
C CYS A 91 53.22 3.17 38.61
N ASN A 92 53.07 1.85 38.42
CA ASN A 92 53.29 0.86 39.48
C ASN A 92 54.58 0.04 39.34
N GLU A 93 55.54 0.51 38.55
CA GLU A 93 56.80 -0.19 38.41
C GLU A 93 57.59 -0.19 39.74
N PRO A 94 57.95 -1.37 40.30
CA PRO A 94 58.69 -1.45 41.55
C PRO A 94 60.06 -0.80 41.43
N GLY A 95 60.27 0.32 42.12
CA GLY A 95 61.55 1.05 42.14
C GLY A 95 61.62 2.26 41.22
N ALA A 96 60.58 2.54 40.43
CA ALA A 96 60.52 3.73 39.56
C ALA A 96 60.49 5.05 40.35
N CYS A 97 59.92 5.06 41.56
CA CYS A 97 59.84 6.28 42.37
C CYS A 97 61.02 6.46 43.33
N ILE A 98 61.65 7.65 43.26
CA ILE A 98 62.71 8.08 44.19
C ILE A 98 62.21 7.93 45.63
N GLY A 99 62.92 7.13 46.43
CA GLY A 99 62.60 6.89 47.84
C GLY A 99 61.74 5.65 48.11
N GLY A 100 61.40 4.84 47.11
CA GLY A 100 60.74 3.54 47.28
C GLY A 100 59.29 3.62 47.78
N VAL A 101 58.68 4.81 47.70
CA VAL A 101 57.27 5.01 48.03
C VAL A 101 56.43 4.58 46.83
N PRO A 102 55.51 3.61 46.97
CA PRO A 102 54.59 3.26 45.91
C PRO A 102 53.76 4.50 45.55
N CYS A 103 53.74 4.84 44.28
CA CYS A 103 52.92 5.96 43.84
C CYS A 103 51.44 5.62 44.05
N GLY A 104 50.63 6.60 44.42
CA GLY A 104 49.18 6.44 44.49
C GLY A 104 48.59 6.59 43.09
N CYS A 105 48.76 5.59 42.23
CA CYS A 105 48.22 5.61 40.88
C CYS A 105 46.68 5.69 40.93
N ASP A 106 46.09 6.77 40.45
CA ASP A 106 44.67 6.77 40.11
C ASP A 106 44.54 6.78 38.59
N PRO A 107 44.31 5.62 37.95
CA PRO A 107 44.10 5.56 36.50
C PRO A 107 42.86 6.37 36.05
N ASN A 108 41.99 6.78 36.97
CA ASN A 108 40.83 7.62 36.68
C ASN A 108 41.12 9.12 36.85
N MET A 109 42.20 9.49 37.56
CA MET A 109 42.67 10.87 37.67
C MET A 109 44.20 10.95 37.75
N PRO A 110 44.90 10.73 36.62
CA PRO A 110 46.33 11.04 36.50
C PRO A 110 46.67 12.47 36.92
N ALA A 111 45.70 13.38 36.81
CA ALA A 111 45.82 14.77 37.18
C ALA A 111 45.71 15.08 38.70
N ALA A 112 45.32 14.13 39.56
CA ALA A 112 45.00 14.41 40.97
C ALA A 112 45.98 13.78 42.00
N GLY A 113 46.99 13.02 41.57
CA GLY A 113 47.92 12.30 42.45
C GLY A 113 49.25 13.00 42.75
N ASN A 114 49.98 12.48 43.75
CA ASN A 114 51.34 12.93 44.15
C ASN A 114 52.48 12.26 43.33
N CYS A 115 52.18 11.69 42.16
CA CYS A 115 53.12 10.92 41.33
C CYS A 115 54.00 11.79 40.42
N VAL A 116 54.38 12.99 40.88
CA VAL A 116 54.98 14.05 40.06
C VAL A 116 56.41 13.70 39.57
N ASN A 117 57.06 12.70 40.16
CA ASN A 117 58.49 12.46 40.00
C ASN A 117 58.90 11.04 39.54
N CYS A 118 58.00 10.26 38.94
CA CYS A 118 58.32 8.87 38.54
C CYS A 118 57.33 8.18 37.58
N TRP A 119 56.32 8.89 37.09
CA TRP A 119 55.34 8.29 36.21
C TRP A 119 55.38 8.95 34.85
N ASP A 120 55.72 8.16 33.85
CA ASP A 120 55.64 8.57 32.46
C ASP A 120 54.28 8.20 31.90
N PHE A 121 53.61 9.19 31.31
CA PHE A 121 52.31 8.95 30.72
C PHE A 121 51.92 9.96 29.65
N LEU A 122 50.95 9.52 28.84
CA LEU A 122 50.13 10.36 27.98
C LEU A 122 48.67 10.09 28.31
N TRP A 123 47.96 11.13 28.75
CA TRP A 123 46.53 11.06 29.01
C TRP A 123 45.77 12.01 28.10
N VAL A 124 45.01 11.46 27.18
CA VAL A 124 44.17 12.22 26.25
C VAL A 124 42.73 12.10 26.68
N ARG A 125 42.03 13.23 26.80
CA ARG A 125 40.59 13.28 27.04
C ARG A 125 39.91 14.07 25.94
N PHE A 126 38.89 13.49 25.34
CA PHE A 126 38.04 14.17 24.39
C PHE A 126 36.75 14.58 25.07
N LEU A 127 36.47 15.87 25.07
CA LEU A 127 35.34 16.49 25.74
C LEU A 127 34.33 17.01 24.73
N VAL A 128 33.05 16.78 25.02
CA VAL A 128 31.93 17.44 24.33
C VAL A 128 31.05 18.08 25.39
N ASN A 129 30.84 19.40 25.27
CA ASN A 129 30.11 20.21 26.26
C ASN A 129 30.62 20.04 27.70
N GLY A 130 31.95 19.91 27.85
CA GLY A 130 32.62 19.71 29.14
C GLY A 130 32.53 18.29 29.73
N ALA A 131 31.77 17.38 29.11
CA ALA A 131 31.74 15.98 29.50
C ALA A 131 32.79 15.18 28.72
N VAL A 132 33.51 14.28 29.41
CA VAL A 132 34.45 13.36 28.75
C VAL A 132 33.65 12.29 28.02
N VAL A 133 33.87 12.17 26.71
CA VAL A 133 33.16 11.24 25.83
C VAL A 133 34.10 10.26 25.12
N GLY A 134 35.41 10.45 25.25
CA GLY A 134 36.44 9.56 24.72
C GLY A 134 37.81 9.95 25.25
N GLY A 135 38.82 9.16 24.91
CA GLY A 135 40.19 9.35 25.41
C GLY A 135 40.85 8.01 25.71
N ASP A 136 42.13 8.07 26.09
CA ASP A 136 42.87 6.91 26.59
C ASP A 136 44.03 7.38 27.48
N LEU A 137 44.55 6.48 28.32
CA LEU A 137 45.72 6.68 29.16
C LEU A 137 46.79 5.66 28.77
N ILE A 138 47.94 6.15 28.32
CA ILE A 138 49.15 5.34 28.08
C ILE A 138 50.12 5.58 29.23
N GLY A 139 50.71 4.51 29.76
CA GLY A 139 51.53 4.52 30.98
C GLY A 139 50.81 3.94 32.21
N ASP A 140 49.69 3.24 32.02
CA ASP A 140 49.04 2.46 33.08
C ASP A 140 49.76 1.11 33.31
N ALA A 141 49.30 0.34 34.31
CA ALA A 141 49.90 -0.95 34.66
C ALA A 141 49.77 -2.05 33.58
N ASN A 142 49.02 -1.80 32.51
CA ASN A 142 48.86 -2.73 31.39
C ASN A 142 49.59 -2.27 30.12
N THR A 143 50.29 -1.12 30.20
CA THR A 143 50.99 -0.56 29.05
C THR A 143 52.18 -1.43 28.66
N THR A 144 52.36 -1.65 27.36
CA THR A 144 53.45 -2.50 26.80
C THR A 144 54.13 -1.79 25.62
N ASP A 145 55.21 -2.36 25.10
CA ASP A 145 55.90 -1.86 23.90
C ASP A 145 55.00 -1.71 22.67
N ALA A 146 53.87 -2.44 22.62
CA ALA A 146 52.88 -2.29 21.56
C ALA A 146 52.20 -0.91 21.54
N GLU A 147 52.25 -0.18 22.66
CA GLU A 147 51.68 1.16 22.84
C GLU A 147 52.79 2.23 22.87
N GLN A 148 54.01 1.91 22.41
CA GLN A 148 55.10 2.89 22.27
C GLN A 148 54.77 3.99 21.26
N SER A 149 53.95 3.71 20.25
CA SER A 149 53.39 4.72 19.35
C SER A 149 52.03 4.27 18.83
N GLY A 150 51.20 5.21 18.39
CA GLY A 150 49.88 4.91 17.86
C GLY A 150 49.01 6.14 17.72
N THR A 151 47.70 5.91 17.68
CA THR A 151 46.69 6.96 17.55
C THR A 151 45.61 6.76 18.60
N ILE A 152 45.42 7.76 19.47
CA ILE A 152 44.24 7.83 20.34
C ILE A 152 43.14 8.55 19.56
N SER A 153 42.07 7.83 19.22
CA SER A 153 40.97 8.38 18.44
C SER A 153 39.62 7.85 18.89
N GLY A 154 38.56 8.56 18.51
CA GLY A 154 37.20 8.16 18.81
C GLY A 154 36.20 9.04 18.07
N THR A 155 34.94 8.61 18.04
CA THR A 155 33.83 9.35 17.44
C THR A 155 32.67 9.42 18.41
N PHE A 156 32.07 10.60 18.53
CA PHE A 156 30.92 10.85 19.39
C PHE A 156 29.75 11.37 18.55
N CYS A 157 28.57 10.76 18.71
CA CYS A 157 27.35 11.23 18.04
C CYS A 157 26.82 12.48 18.76
N THR A 158 27.00 13.65 18.16
CA THR A 158 26.40 14.91 18.65
C THR A 158 24.92 15.01 18.31
N ASN A 159 24.44 14.22 17.34
CA ASN A 159 23.04 14.20 16.88
C ASN A 159 22.52 15.59 16.48
N GLY A 160 23.41 16.45 15.96
CA GLY A 160 23.09 17.82 15.56
C GLY A 160 22.92 18.81 16.72
N VAL A 161 23.09 18.40 17.98
CA VAL A 161 22.97 19.28 19.13
C VAL A 161 24.13 20.29 19.13
N PRO A 162 23.85 21.61 19.10
CA PRO A 162 24.90 22.62 19.18
C PRO A 162 25.67 22.54 20.49
N GLY A 163 26.97 22.81 20.42
CA GLY A 163 27.85 22.64 21.55
C GLY A 163 29.30 22.96 21.19
N ASN A 164 30.21 22.49 22.03
CA ASN A 164 31.63 22.57 21.81
C ASN A 164 32.34 21.23 22.03
N ALA A 165 33.45 21.05 21.33
CA ALA A 165 34.35 19.92 21.50
C ALA A 165 35.77 20.41 21.77
N ALA A 166 36.50 19.71 22.63
CA ALA A 166 37.90 20.01 22.94
C ALA A 166 38.67 18.72 23.25
N ILE A 167 40.00 18.77 23.09
CA ILE A 167 40.91 17.70 23.52
C ILE A 167 41.79 18.27 24.62
N GLU A 168 41.83 17.59 25.76
CA GLU A 168 42.80 17.82 26.82
C GLU A 168 43.90 16.76 26.69
N VAL A 169 45.16 17.19 26.76
CA VAL A 169 46.33 16.30 26.76
C VAL A 169 47.16 16.61 28.01
N TYR A 170 47.42 15.59 28.81
CA TYR A 170 48.33 15.65 29.95
C TYR A 170 49.49 14.71 29.67
N THR A 171 50.72 15.19 29.87
CA THR A 171 51.92 14.36 29.73
C THR A 171 52.88 14.58 30.89
N GLN A 172 53.67 13.56 31.17
CA GLN A 172 54.79 13.63 32.10
C GLN A 172 55.88 12.69 31.62
N THR A 173 57.14 13.12 31.73
CA THR A 173 58.34 12.27 31.60
C THR A 173 59.36 12.64 32.67
N TRP A 174 60.21 11.71 33.10
CA TRP A 174 61.11 11.94 34.23
C TRP A 174 62.61 11.84 33.91
N ALA A 175 63.02 10.98 32.97
CA ALA A 175 64.43 10.88 32.60
C ALA A 175 64.81 11.86 31.49
N SER A 176 66.09 12.23 31.47
CA SER A 176 66.65 13.20 30.49
C SER A 176 66.57 12.74 29.03
N ASP A 177 66.46 11.44 28.79
CA ASP A 177 66.35 10.77 27.49
C ASP A 177 64.92 10.30 27.15
N GLU A 178 63.97 10.55 28.04
CA GLU A 178 62.55 10.29 27.81
C GLU A 178 61.86 11.48 27.20
N SER A 179 61.02 11.17 26.21
CA SER A 179 60.14 12.14 25.59
C SER A 179 58.84 11.50 25.14
N VAL A 180 57.77 12.27 25.27
CA VAL A 180 56.49 11.99 24.62
C VAL A 180 56.33 13.00 23.50
N THR A 181 56.13 12.51 22.28
CA THR A 181 55.67 13.32 21.17
C THR A 181 54.24 12.94 20.88
N PHE A 182 53.34 13.91 20.84
CA PHE A 182 52.10 13.74 20.10
C PHE A 182 52.16 14.61 18.86
N SER A 183 51.87 14.01 17.72
CA SER A 183 51.86 14.63 16.42
C SER A 183 50.44 14.57 15.86
N ASN A 184 50.01 15.60 15.13
CA ASN A 184 48.69 15.59 14.48
C ASN A 184 47.50 15.43 15.47
N VAL A 185 47.15 16.53 16.14
CA VAL A 185 45.93 16.65 16.94
C VAL A 185 44.81 17.18 16.06
N THR A 186 43.73 16.41 15.90
CA THR A 186 42.61 16.80 15.02
C THR A 186 41.25 16.62 15.67
N ILE A 187 40.32 17.52 15.32
CA ILE A 187 38.89 17.39 15.56
C ILE A 187 38.18 17.55 14.22
N THR A 188 37.37 16.57 13.83
CA THR A 188 36.67 16.51 12.54
C THR A 188 35.16 16.44 12.77
N CYS A 189 34.42 17.33 12.13
CA CYS A 189 32.97 17.34 12.05
C CYS A 189 32.52 16.40 10.92
N ILE A 190 31.59 15.50 11.21
CA ILE A 190 30.95 14.65 10.21
C ILE A 190 29.46 15.01 10.19
N ASN A 191 28.94 15.26 9.00
CA ASN A 191 27.51 15.46 8.78
C ASN A 191 26.98 14.34 7.89
N ASN A 192 26.37 13.34 8.52
CA ASN A 192 25.79 12.20 7.84
C ASN A 192 24.27 12.36 7.81
N THR A 193 23.67 12.27 6.63
CA THR A 193 22.22 12.34 6.45
C THR A 193 21.74 11.12 5.67
N PRO A 194 20.61 10.50 6.07
CA PRO A 194 20.07 9.34 5.36
C PRO A 194 19.63 9.72 3.94
N THR A 195 20.05 8.93 2.96
CA THR A 195 19.56 9.05 1.58
C THR A 195 18.16 8.45 1.50
N LEU A 196 17.16 9.30 1.25
CA LEU A 196 15.77 8.87 1.12
C LEU A 196 15.43 8.52 -0.34
N PRO A 197 14.63 7.47 -0.58
CA PRO A 197 14.13 7.18 -1.91
C PRO A 197 13.10 8.22 -2.36
N SER A 198 12.90 8.31 -3.68
CA SER A 198 11.70 8.96 -4.22
C SER A 198 10.47 8.15 -3.83
N LEU A 199 9.44 8.82 -3.33
CA LEU A 199 8.18 8.23 -2.91
C LEU A 199 7.04 8.81 -3.75
N GLY A 200 6.08 7.96 -4.12
CA GLY A 200 4.92 8.35 -4.90
C GLY A 200 5.20 8.70 -6.37
N PRO A 201 4.21 9.26 -7.09
CA PRO A 201 2.89 9.65 -6.57
C PRO A 201 2.03 8.46 -6.12
N TYR A 202 1.19 8.68 -5.11
CA TYR A 202 0.21 7.70 -4.63
C TYR A 202 -1.21 8.20 -4.85
N CYS A 203 -2.19 7.31 -4.86
CA CYS A 203 -3.60 7.68 -4.96
C CYS A 203 -4.24 7.87 -3.59
N ALA A 204 -5.11 8.87 -3.43
CA ALA A 204 -5.88 9.09 -2.19
C ALA A 204 -6.82 7.91 -1.82
N SER A 205 -7.20 7.05 -2.76
CA SER A 205 -7.94 5.80 -2.49
C SER A 205 -7.03 4.56 -2.41
N GLY A 206 -5.71 4.75 -2.45
CA GLY A 206 -4.71 3.69 -2.45
C GLY A 206 -4.56 3.01 -1.10
N ALA A 207 -4.10 1.76 -1.14
CA ALA A 207 -3.74 1.01 0.06
C ALA A 207 -2.48 1.59 0.75
N PRO A 208 -2.26 1.28 2.05
CA PRO A 208 -1.03 1.66 2.74
C PRO A 208 0.22 1.09 2.08
N VAL A 209 1.30 1.88 2.06
CA VAL A 209 2.58 1.58 1.43
C VAL A 209 3.67 1.48 2.50
N ALA A 210 4.54 0.48 2.39
CA ALA A 210 5.67 0.32 3.30
C ALA A 210 6.75 1.37 3.01
N LEU A 211 7.26 1.99 4.08
CA LEU A 211 8.42 2.88 4.07
C LEU A 211 9.68 2.07 4.46
N PRO A 212 10.85 2.39 3.89
CA PRO A 212 12.08 1.66 4.21
C PRO A 212 12.50 1.89 5.67
N PRO A 213 12.75 0.85 6.47
CA PRO A 213 13.10 1.01 7.89
C PRO A 213 14.51 1.57 8.12
N SER A 214 15.39 1.46 7.11
CA SER A 214 16.78 1.92 7.17
C SER A 214 17.26 2.51 5.82
N PRO A 215 16.70 3.66 5.38
CA PRO A 215 17.15 4.34 4.17
C PRO A 215 18.65 4.64 4.25
N GLY A 216 19.40 4.27 3.19
CA GLY A 216 20.87 4.39 3.18
C GLY A 216 21.59 3.53 4.23
N GLY A 217 20.94 2.50 4.79
CA GLY A 217 21.49 1.66 5.85
C GLY A 217 21.41 2.26 7.26
N ILE A 218 20.82 3.45 7.40
CA ILE A 218 20.73 4.18 8.68
C ILE A 218 19.39 3.84 9.36
N PRO A 219 19.38 3.17 10.52
CA PRO A 219 18.13 2.86 11.23
C PRO A 219 17.53 4.14 11.84
N GLY A 220 16.20 4.22 11.85
CA GLY A 220 15.48 5.39 12.33
C GLY A 220 13.98 5.22 12.28
N THR A 221 13.26 6.33 12.42
CA THR A 221 11.79 6.37 12.46
C THR A 221 11.24 7.36 11.45
N TRP A 222 10.12 6.99 10.83
CA TRP A 222 9.36 7.87 9.95
C TRP A 222 8.31 8.66 10.74
N SER A 223 8.05 9.89 10.29
CA SER A 223 7.01 10.77 10.82
C SER A 223 6.42 11.63 9.70
N GLY A 224 5.20 12.11 9.91
CA GLY A 224 4.46 12.93 8.95
C GLY A 224 2.99 12.53 8.87
N THR A 225 2.19 13.32 8.17
CA THR A 225 0.77 13.05 7.97
C THR A 225 0.57 11.73 7.22
N GLY A 226 -0.32 10.87 7.72
CA GLY A 226 -0.57 9.54 7.16
C GLY A 226 0.51 8.49 7.46
N VAL A 227 1.52 8.78 8.28
CA VAL A 227 2.54 7.80 8.68
C VAL A 227 2.14 7.13 10.00
N THR A 228 2.24 5.80 10.05
CA THR A 228 2.16 5.01 11.29
C THR A 228 3.23 3.93 11.27
N GLY A 229 4.23 4.02 12.16
CA GLY A 229 5.41 3.18 12.12
C GLY A 229 6.17 3.34 10.79
N ASN A 230 6.43 2.23 10.11
CA ASN A 230 7.07 2.22 8.78
C ASN A 230 6.06 2.07 7.64
N THR A 231 4.87 2.64 7.80
CA THR A 231 3.81 2.58 6.80
C THR A 231 3.26 3.98 6.55
N PHE A 232 3.13 4.35 5.27
CA PHE A 232 2.41 5.53 4.82
C PHE A 232 1.04 5.14 4.28
N ASN A 233 -0.04 5.73 4.77
CA ASN A 233 -1.40 5.50 4.31
C ASN A 233 -1.90 6.74 3.53
N PRO A 234 -1.93 6.68 2.18
CA PRO A 234 -2.40 7.79 1.35
C PRO A 234 -3.85 8.21 1.64
N ALA A 235 -4.72 7.26 2.00
CA ALA A 235 -6.12 7.54 2.31
C ALA A 235 -6.31 8.29 3.63
N GLN A 236 -5.42 8.07 4.61
CA GLN A 236 -5.40 8.86 5.84
C GLN A 236 -4.77 10.23 5.62
N ALA A 237 -3.75 10.33 4.77
CA ALA A 237 -3.13 11.61 4.46
C ALA A 237 -4.08 12.53 3.67
N GLY A 238 -4.84 11.96 2.73
CA GLY A 238 -5.68 12.73 1.81
C GLY A 238 -4.87 13.31 0.66
N ALA A 239 -5.58 13.86 -0.34
CA ALA A 239 -4.94 14.44 -1.52
C ALA A 239 -4.15 15.70 -1.18
N GLY A 240 -2.96 15.84 -1.76
CA GLY A 240 -2.06 16.94 -1.49
C GLY A 240 -0.59 16.56 -1.64
N ASN A 241 0.30 17.49 -1.30
CA ASN A 241 1.73 17.24 -1.21
C ASN A 241 2.13 17.21 0.27
N TRP A 242 2.70 16.10 0.72
CA TRP A 242 3.02 15.86 2.13
C TRP A 242 4.53 15.70 2.31
N THR A 243 5.10 16.43 3.26
CA THR A 243 6.50 16.24 3.65
C THR A 243 6.57 15.15 4.71
N LEU A 244 7.34 14.10 4.42
CA LEU A 244 7.67 13.04 5.37
C LEU A 244 9.08 13.24 5.88
N THR A 245 9.28 13.00 7.17
CA THR A 245 10.57 13.16 7.84
C THR A 245 11.03 11.81 8.38
N PHE A 246 12.25 11.43 8.02
CA PHE A 246 12.95 10.30 8.61
C PHE A 246 13.99 10.81 9.61
N THR A 247 13.91 10.34 10.86
CA THR A 247 14.85 10.71 11.93
C THR A 247 15.69 9.49 12.29
N ALA A 248 17.01 9.60 12.11
CA ALA A 248 17.92 8.53 12.48
C ALA A 248 17.93 8.30 14.01
N ASN A 249 18.20 7.06 14.42
CA ASN A 249 18.36 6.74 15.83
C ASN A 249 19.62 7.45 16.40
N PRO A 250 19.63 7.87 17.69
CA PRO A 250 20.75 8.60 18.29
C PRO A 250 22.12 7.89 18.21
N ALA A 251 22.13 6.56 18.15
CA ALA A 251 23.36 5.77 18.03
C ALA A 251 23.90 5.69 16.59
N ALA A 252 23.15 6.18 15.60
CA ALA A 252 23.52 6.10 14.19
C ALA A 252 24.35 7.29 13.71
N CYS A 253 24.64 8.28 14.57
CA CYS A 253 25.48 9.45 14.25
C CYS A 253 25.03 10.20 12.98
N ALA A 254 23.72 10.25 12.73
CA ALA A 254 23.14 10.82 11.52
C ALA A 254 21.99 11.78 11.84
N GLY A 255 21.79 12.76 10.98
CA GLY A 255 20.71 13.73 11.09
C GLY A 255 19.38 13.18 10.58
N SER A 256 18.38 14.06 10.51
CA SER A 256 17.13 13.78 9.82
C SER A 256 17.23 14.09 8.32
N ALA A 257 16.35 13.50 7.53
CA ALA A 257 16.13 13.85 6.15
C ALA A 257 14.63 13.95 5.86
N THR A 258 14.27 14.74 4.85
CA THR A 258 12.87 14.94 4.43
C THR A 258 12.68 14.56 2.97
N THR A 259 11.53 14.00 2.65
CA THR A 259 11.10 13.74 1.27
C THR A 259 9.65 14.18 1.09
N ASN A 260 9.29 14.61 -0.12
CA ASN A 260 7.92 15.02 -0.44
C ASN A 260 7.20 13.88 -1.14
N VAL A 261 5.94 13.69 -0.77
CA VAL A 261 5.05 12.66 -1.32
C VAL A 261 3.82 13.33 -1.90
N LEU A 262 3.62 13.16 -3.20
CA LEU A 262 2.40 13.59 -3.88
C LEU A 262 1.31 12.52 -3.73
N VAL A 263 0.17 12.90 -3.16
CA VAL A 263 -1.05 12.09 -3.13
C VAL A 263 -2.08 12.71 -4.08
N THR A 264 -2.39 12.00 -5.17
CA THR A 264 -3.34 12.46 -6.19
C THR A 264 -4.78 12.24 -5.73
N PRO A 265 -5.69 13.20 -5.94
CA PRO A 265 -7.12 13.01 -5.67
C PRO A 265 -7.69 11.83 -6.44
N ALA A 266 -8.49 10.99 -5.76
CA ALA A 266 -9.22 9.92 -6.42
C ALA A 266 -10.45 10.50 -7.13
N THR A 267 -10.60 10.22 -8.42
CA THR A 267 -11.76 10.68 -9.19
C THR A 267 -12.92 9.69 -9.06
N THR A 268 -14.14 10.16 -8.84
CA THR A 268 -15.34 9.30 -8.87
C THR A 268 -15.91 9.25 -10.29
N PRO A 269 -16.00 8.07 -10.92
CA PRO A 269 -16.52 7.92 -12.28
C PRO A 269 -17.98 8.39 -12.44
N THR A 270 -18.28 9.15 -13.49
CA THR A 270 -19.64 9.53 -13.87
C THR A 270 -20.12 8.85 -15.15
N PHE A 271 -21.42 8.60 -15.24
CA PHE A 271 -22.06 7.90 -16.35
C PHE A 271 -23.33 8.63 -16.78
N ALA A 272 -23.67 8.52 -18.07
CA ALA A 272 -24.97 8.97 -18.54
C ALA A 272 -26.08 8.07 -17.96
N PRO A 273 -27.24 8.64 -17.58
CA PRO A 273 -28.39 7.86 -17.15
C PRO A 273 -28.85 6.89 -18.25
N ILE A 274 -29.25 5.68 -17.85
CA ILE A 274 -29.88 4.71 -18.76
C ILE A 274 -31.41 4.89 -18.63
N PRO A 275 -32.14 5.05 -19.75
CA PRO A 275 -33.60 5.09 -19.74
C PRO A 275 -34.20 3.83 -19.09
N ALA A 276 -35.39 3.94 -18.52
CA ALA A 276 -36.07 2.79 -17.91
C ALA A 276 -36.22 1.65 -18.93
N LEU A 277 -35.79 0.46 -18.54
CA LEU A 277 -35.83 -0.74 -19.37
C LEU A 277 -37.11 -1.50 -19.10
N CYS A 278 -37.53 -2.33 -20.06
CA CYS A 278 -38.61 -3.27 -19.82
C CYS A 278 -38.07 -4.59 -19.27
N GLN A 279 -38.80 -5.22 -18.35
CA GLN A 279 -38.49 -6.56 -17.84
C GLN A 279 -38.35 -7.63 -18.93
N THR A 280 -39.11 -7.54 -20.04
CA THR A 280 -38.98 -8.46 -21.19
C THR A 280 -37.98 -7.98 -22.25
N GLY A 281 -37.27 -6.88 -21.98
CA GLY A 281 -36.28 -6.30 -22.89
C GLY A 281 -35.01 -7.15 -23.01
N ALA A 282 -34.29 -6.95 -24.11
CA ALA A 282 -32.97 -7.54 -24.30
C ALA A 282 -31.94 -6.96 -23.32
N ALA A 283 -30.82 -7.67 -23.13
CA ALA A 283 -29.71 -7.17 -22.34
C ALA A 283 -29.08 -5.91 -22.99
N VAL A 284 -28.65 -4.97 -22.14
CA VAL A 284 -28.05 -3.70 -22.55
C VAL A 284 -26.59 -3.66 -22.10
N ALA A 285 -25.69 -3.27 -23.00
CA ALA A 285 -24.28 -3.07 -22.65
C ALA A 285 -24.12 -1.84 -21.76
N LEU A 286 -23.41 -2.01 -20.65
CA LEU A 286 -23.01 -0.91 -19.76
C LEU A 286 -21.67 -0.33 -20.25
N PRO A 287 -21.46 1.00 -20.18
CA PRO A 287 -20.24 1.63 -20.65
C PRO A 287 -19.04 1.18 -19.80
N THR A 288 -18.02 0.60 -20.43
CA THR A 288 -16.79 0.12 -19.76
C THR A 288 -15.78 1.24 -19.50
N THR A 289 -16.06 2.44 -20.00
CA THR A 289 -15.29 3.67 -19.75
C THR A 289 -16.25 4.76 -19.32
N SER A 290 -15.94 5.43 -18.21
CA SER A 290 -16.73 6.55 -17.69
C SER A 290 -16.58 7.81 -18.53
N GLN A 291 -17.43 8.81 -18.27
CA GLN A 291 -17.32 10.12 -18.93
C GLN A 291 -16.02 10.86 -18.56
N ASN A 292 -15.38 10.48 -17.45
CA ASN A 292 -14.07 10.99 -17.04
C ASN A 292 -12.89 10.20 -17.64
N GLY A 293 -13.15 9.25 -18.56
CA GLY A 293 -12.11 8.45 -19.21
C GLY A 293 -11.58 7.29 -18.35
N ILE A 294 -12.25 6.92 -17.26
CA ILE A 294 -11.82 5.84 -16.37
C ILE A 294 -12.40 4.52 -16.85
N SER A 295 -11.55 3.55 -17.19
CA SER A 295 -11.98 2.20 -17.55
C SER A 295 -12.19 1.31 -16.33
N GLY A 296 -13.13 0.37 -16.42
CA GLY A 296 -13.51 -0.51 -15.32
C GLY A 296 -14.61 -1.49 -15.69
N ASN A 297 -15.08 -2.23 -14.69
CA ASN A 297 -16.09 -3.28 -14.83
C ASN A 297 -17.28 -3.04 -13.92
N TRP A 298 -18.44 -3.50 -14.36
CA TRP A 298 -19.71 -3.40 -13.65
C TRP A 298 -20.02 -4.68 -12.87
N SER A 299 -20.65 -4.51 -11.70
CA SER A 299 -21.23 -5.58 -10.90
C SER A 299 -22.58 -5.17 -10.32
N GLY A 300 -23.40 -6.15 -9.97
CA GLY A 300 -24.74 -5.95 -9.42
C GLY A 300 -25.75 -6.98 -9.94
N THR A 301 -26.96 -6.94 -9.41
CA THR A 301 -28.06 -7.83 -9.84
C THR A 301 -28.37 -7.63 -11.32
N GLY A 302 -28.48 -8.72 -12.07
CA GLY A 302 -28.74 -8.69 -13.51
C GLY A 302 -27.54 -8.32 -14.38
N VAL A 303 -26.36 -8.07 -13.80
CA VAL A 303 -25.13 -7.76 -14.56
C VAL A 303 -24.29 -9.01 -14.78
N ASN A 304 -23.93 -9.28 -16.04
CA ASN A 304 -22.94 -10.29 -16.41
C ASN A 304 -22.08 -9.75 -17.57
N ASN A 305 -20.75 -9.82 -17.45
CA ASN A 305 -19.80 -9.35 -18.48
C ASN A 305 -20.09 -7.93 -18.99
N ASN A 306 -20.34 -6.99 -18.06
CA ASN A 306 -20.71 -5.60 -18.37
C ASN A 306 -22.00 -5.47 -19.21
N GLN A 307 -22.89 -6.47 -19.18
CA GLN A 307 -24.24 -6.40 -19.75
C GLN A 307 -25.27 -6.50 -18.63
N PHE A 308 -26.22 -5.58 -18.60
CA PHE A 308 -27.38 -5.63 -17.71
C PHE A 308 -28.55 -6.32 -18.42
N ASN A 309 -29.06 -7.40 -17.86
CA ASN A 309 -30.21 -8.15 -18.38
C ASN A 309 -31.46 -7.89 -17.51
N PRO A 310 -32.45 -7.11 -18.01
CA PRO A 310 -33.68 -6.79 -17.28
C PRO A 310 -34.52 -8.03 -16.91
N ALA A 311 -34.50 -9.07 -17.73
CA ALA A 311 -35.23 -10.30 -17.46
C ALA A 311 -34.61 -11.10 -16.31
N ALA A 312 -33.28 -11.01 -16.16
CA ALA A 312 -32.56 -11.66 -15.06
C ALA A 312 -32.67 -10.86 -13.75
N SER A 313 -32.76 -9.53 -13.81
CA SER A 313 -32.94 -8.69 -12.62
C SER A 313 -34.36 -8.69 -12.08
N GLY A 314 -35.37 -8.82 -12.97
CA GLY A 314 -36.76 -8.53 -12.65
C GLY A 314 -37.05 -7.03 -12.61
N ALA A 315 -38.31 -6.68 -12.33
CA ALA A 315 -38.77 -5.30 -12.22
C ALA A 315 -38.29 -4.66 -10.91
N GLY A 316 -37.93 -3.37 -10.95
CA GLY A 316 -37.44 -2.62 -9.80
C GLY A 316 -36.38 -1.58 -10.15
N SER A 317 -35.74 -1.05 -9.11
CA SER A 317 -34.63 -0.10 -9.23
C SER A 317 -33.36 -0.74 -8.69
N PHE A 318 -32.32 -0.78 -9.50
CA PHE A 318 -31.06 -1.47 -9.19
C PHE A 318 -29.90 -0.47 -9.21
N ASN A 319 -29.17 -0.35 -8.10
CA ASN A 319 -27.94 0.43 -8.06
C ASN A 319 -26.76 -0.47 -8.43
N LEU A 320 -26.19 -0.24 -9.61
CA LEU A 320 -25.06 -1.00 -10.13
C LEU A 320 -23.75 -0.34 -9.69
N THR A 321 -22.73 -1.15 -9.43
CA THR A 321 -21.41 -0.68 -8.99
C THR A 321 -20.42 -0.77 -10.13
N PHE A 322 -19.67 0.30 -10.38
CA PHE A 322 -18.55 0.32 -11.31
C PHE A 322 -17.24 0.29 -10.54
N ALA A 323 -16.42 -0.73 -10.77
CA ALA A 323 -15.09 -0.87 -10.21
C ALA A 323 -14.04 -0.43 -11.24
N PRO A 324 -13.32 0.69 -11.01
CA PRO A 324 -12.20 1.09 -11.85
C PRO A 324 -11.11 0.01 -11.94
N ASN A 325 -10.42 -0.06 -13.07
CA ASN A 325 -9.26 -0.93 -13.21
C ASN A 325 -8.12 -0.50 -12.26
N PRO A 326 -7.28 -1.46 -11.80
CA PRO A 326 -6.11 -1.14 -10.97
C PRO A 326 -5.24 -0.04 -11.62
N GLY A 327 -4.78 0.91 -10.80
CA GLY A 327 -3.91 2.00 -11.24
C GLY A 327 -4.61 3.29 -11.70
N ALA A 328 -5.93 3.31 -11.88
CA ALA A 328 -6.66 4.48 -12.41
C ALA A 328 -6.82 5.67 -11.44
N CYS A 329 -6.32 5.56 -10.20
CA CYS A 329 -6.60 6.49 -9.09
C CYS A 329 -8.04 7.02 -9.05
N ALA A 330 -8.98 6.10 -8.83
CA ALA A 330 -10.40 6.39 -8.88
C ALA A 330 -11.13 5.69 -7.72
N ASN A 331 -12.27 6.26 -7.33
CA ASN A 331 -13.20 5.62 -6.41
C ASN A 331 -14.16 4.71 -7.19
N PRO A 332 -14.81 3.72 -6.54
CA PRO A 332 -15.95 3.04 -7.14
C PRO A 332 -17.03 4.04 -7.58
N GLY A 333 -17.57 3.84 -8.77
CA GLY A 333 -18.71 4.59 -9.29
C GLY A 333 -20.02 3.82 -9.07
N SER A 334 -21.16 4.49 -9.29
CA SER A 334 -22.46 3.82 -9.29
C SER A 334 -23.40 4.39 -10.34
N LEU A 335 -24.36 3.57 -10.77
CA LEU A 335 -25.41 3.95 -11.71
C LEU A 335 -26.70 3.21 -11.36
N THR A 336 -27.79 3.97 -11.22
CA THR A 336 -29.11 3.39 -11.00
C THR A 336 -29.79 3.07 -12.33
N VAL A 337 -30.31 1.85 -12.45
CA VAL A 337 -31.08 1.37 -13.59
C VAL A 337 -32.49 0.98 -13.13
N VAL A 338 -33.50 1.44 -13.84
CA VAL A 338 -34.91 1.14 -13.55
C VAL A 338 -35.43 0.13 -14.57
N VAL A 339 -36.11 -0.90 -14.09
CA VAL A 339 -36.78 -1.93 -14.89
C VAL A 339 -38.28 -1.89 -14.60
N ASN A 340 -39.06 -1.56 -15.62
CA ASN A 340 -40.52 -1.53 -15.55
C ASN A 340 -41.08 -2.96 -15.64
N PRO A 341 -42.08 -3.31 -14.81
CA PRO A 341 -42.72 -4.62 -14.86
C PRO A 341 -43.44 -4.81 -16.19
N ALA A 342 -43.32 -6.02 -16.74
CA ALA A 342 -44.08 -6.37 -17.94
C ALA A 342 -45.55 -6.63 -17.59
N VAL A 343 -46.47 -5.98 -18.30
CA VAL A 343 -47.91 -6.15 -18.10
C VAL A 343 -48.44 -7.31 -18.95
N THR A 344 -49.35 -8.11 -18.42
CA THR A 344 -50.03 -9.15 -19.21
C THR A 344 -51.39 -8.62 -19.69
N PRO A 345 -51.66 -8.58 -21.00
CA PRO A 345 -52.94 -8.10 -21.51
C PRO A 345 -54.10 -9.00 -21.04
N SER A 346 -55.24 -8.40 -20.76
CA SER A 346 -56.45 -9.12 -20.39
C SER A 346 -57.27 -9.43 -21.64
N LEU A 347 -57.29 -10.70 -22.02
CA LEU A 347 -58.01 -11.15 -23.22
C LEU A 347 -59.47 -11.42 -22.87
N ALA A 348 -60.39 -10.67 -23.50
CA ALA A 348 -61.81 -10.96 -23.40
C ALA A 348 -62.14 -12.29 -24.10
N PRO A 349 -63.03 -13.13 -23.53
CA PRO A 349 -63.55 -14.29 -24.23
C PRO A 349 -64.17 -13.90 -25.57
N ILE A 350 -63.98 -14.75 -26.59
CA ILE A 350 -64.63 -14.62 -27.90
C ILE A 350 -65.57 -15.82 -28.12
N GLY A 351 -66.71 -15.58 -28.76
CA GLY A 351 -67.76 -16.57 -28.96
C GLY A 351 -68.97 -16.39 -28.03
N PRO A 352 -69.89 -17.37 -27.95
CA PRO A 352 -69.78 -18.74 -28.47
C PRO A 352 -69.73 -18.80 -30.00
N PHE A 353 -69.10 -19.86 -30.54
CA PHE A 353 -69.03 -20.13 -31.98
C PHE A 353 -69.50 -21.55 -32.31
N CYS A 354 -70.16 -21.70 -33.45
CA CYS A 354 -70.48 -22.97 -34.09
C CYS A 354 -69.53 -23.25 -35.26
N ASN A 355 -69.33 -24.52 -35.58
CA ASN A 355 -68.55 -24.91 -36.76
C ASN A 355 -69.19 -24.36 -38.04
N GLY A 356 -68.46 -23.52 -38.77
CA GLY A 356 -68.92 -22.87 -40.00
C GLY A 356 -69.42 -21.44 -39.81
N ASP A 357 -69.34 -20.89 -38.60
CA ASP A 357 -69.62 -19.47 -38.36
C ASP A 357 -68.69 -18.55 -39.20
N PRO A 358 -69.10 -17.31 -39.49
CA PRO A 358 -68.25 -16.34 -40.17
C PRO A 358 -66.94 -16.06 -39.43
N THR A 359 -65.90 -15.69 -40.18
CA THR A 359 -64.60 -15.31 -39.60
C THR A 359 -64.71 -14.03 -38.77
N VAL A 360 -63.96 -13.94 -37.66
CA VAL A 360 -63.97 -12.81 -36.73
C VAL A 360 -62.61 -12.11 -36.69
N PRO A 361 -62.52 -10.79 -36.94
CA PRO A 361 -61.30 -10.04 -36.75
C PRO A 361 -60.97 -9.90 -35.25
N LEU A 362 -59.70 -10.13 -34.90
CA LEU A 362 -59.19 -10.00 -33.55
C LEU A 362 -58.54 -8.61 -33.37
N PRO A 363 -58.70 -7.96 -32.20
CA PRO A 363 -58.15 -6.62 -31.97
C PRO A 363 -56.62 -6.66 -31.94
N THR A 364 -55.97 -5.78 -32.70
CA THR A 364 -54.49 -5.61 -32.71
C THR A 364 -53.98 -4.68 -31.61
N ASN A 365 -54.89 -4.08 -30.85
CA ASN A 365 -54.59 -3.35 -29.63
C ASN A 365 -55.46 -3.90 -28.49
N VAL A 366 -54.84 -4.43 -27.44
CA VAL A 366 -55.53 -4.99 -26.28
C VAL A 366 -55.04 -4.26 -25.03
N ASN A 367 -55.93 -3.60 -24.30
CA ASN A 367 -55.58 -2.77 -23.13
C ASN A 367 -54.49 -1.71 -23.41
N GLY A 368 -54.45 -1.13 -24.61
CA GLY A 368 -53.43 -0.16 -25.01
C GLY A 368 -52.14 -0.78 -25.57
N ILE A 369 -52.01 -2.11 -25.52
CA ILE A 369 -50.82 -2.86 -25.97
C ILE A 369 -51.04 -3.26 -27.43
N ALA A 370 -50.19 -2.77 -28.33
CA ALA A 370 -50.20 -3.21 -29.72
C ALA A 370 -49.61 -4.62 -29.85
N GLY A 371 -50.17 -5.47 -30.70
CA GLY A 371 -49.68 -6.83 -30.90
C GLY A 371 -50.41 -7.58 -32.01
N ASN A 372 -50.02 -8.85 -32.20
CA ASN A 372 -50.59 -9.74 -33.20
C ASN A 372 -51.04 -11.06 -32.56
N TRP A 373 -52.05 -11.66 -33.16
CA TRP A 373 -52.61 -12.95 -32.79
C TRP A 373 -52.02 -14.06 -33.66
N THR A 374 -51.65 -15.16 -33.02
CA THR A 374 -51.22 -16.41 -33.65
C THR A 374 -51.95 -17.59 -33.01
N GLY A 375 -51.85 -18.77 -33.63
CA GLY A 375 -52.46 -20.01 -33.10
C GLY A 375 -53.36 -20.70 -34.12
N SER A 376 -54.03 -21.76 -33.67
CA SER A 376 -54.95 -22.53 -34.52
C SER A 376 -56.09 -21.67 -35.03
N LEU A 377 -56.44 -21.85 -36.31
CA LEU A 377 -57.54 -21.15 -36.96
C LEU A 377 -57.39 -19.61 -37.04
N VAL A 378 -56.21 -19.08 -36.73
CA VAL A 378 -55.89 -17.65 -36.88
C VAL A 378 -55.00 -17.43 -38.09
N THR A 379 -55.37 -16.49 -38.95
CA THR A 379 -54.52 -16.01 -40.06
C THR A 379 -54.68 -14.50 -40.18
N ASN A 380 -53.57 -13.74 -40.19
CA ASN A 380 -53.57 -12.28 -40.30
C ASN A 380 -54.51 -11.58 -39.29
N ASN A 381 -54.45 -11.99 -38.01
CA ASN A 381 -55.33 -11.49 -36.94
C ASN A 381 -56.84 -11.75 -37.18
N ILE A 382 -57.20 -12.72 -38.01
CA ILE A 382 -58.59 -13.14 -38.26
C ILE A 382 -58.76 -14.58 -37.78
N PHE A 383 -59.74 -14.82 -36.91
CA PHE A 383 -60.11 -16.15 -36.40
C PHE A 383 -61.19 -16.78 -37.29
N ASN A 384 -61.01 -18.04 -37.68
CA ASN A 384 -61.94 -18.79 -38.52
C ASN A 384 -62.52 -20.01 -37.77
N PRO A 385 -63.77 -19.97 -37.29
CA PRO A 385 -64.40 -21.08 -36.56
C PRO A 385 -64.85 -22.25 -37.47
N GLY A 386 -63.99 -22.69 -38.39
CA GLY A 386 -64.29 -23.74 -39.38
C GLY A 386 -64.06 -25.17 -38.90
N ALA A 387 -63.77 -25.39 -37.62
CA ALA A 387 -63.61 -26.72 -37.04
C ALA A 387 -64.10 -26.73 -35.59
N ALA A 388 -64.90 -27.73 -35.22
CA ALA A 388 -65.34 -27.92 -33.84
C ALA A 388 -64.19 -28.39 -32.93
N GLY A 389 -64.17 -27.94 -31.68
CA GLY A 389 -63.15 -28.32 -30.70
C GLY A 389 -62.71 -27.19 -29.79
N SER A 390 -61.62 -27.44 -29.06
CA SER A 390 -60.96 -26.49 -28.17
C SER A 390 -59.65 -26.03 -28.78
N PHE A 391 -59.50 -24.72 -28.99
CA PHE A 391 -58.31 -24.14 -29.61
C PHE A 391 -57.72 -23.04 -28.74
N THR A 392 -56.38 -23.00 -28.66
CA THR A 392 -55.66 -21.92 -27.99
C THR A 392 -55.11 -20.96 -29.04
N ILE A 393 -55.40 -19.68 -28.85
CA ILE A 393 -54.83 -18.58 -29.63
C ILE A 393 -53.99 -17.69 -28.69
N THR A 394 -52.93 -17.08 -29.21
CA THR A 394 -51.97 -16.31 -28.43
C THR A 394 -51.87 -14.89 -28.98
N PHE A 395 -52.04 -13.90 -28.11
CA PHE A 395 -51.72 -12.50 -28.40
C PHE A 395 -50.27 -12.23 -28.01
N THR A 396 -49.46 -11.84 -28.99
CA THR A 396 -48.05 -11.48 -28.81
C THR A 396 -47.88 -9.97 -28.96
N PRO A 397 -47.53 -9.25 -27.87
CA PRO A 397 -47.22 -7.82 -27.93
C PRO A 397 -46.10 -7.49 -28.93
N ALA A 398 -46.21 -6.33 -29.58
CA ALA A 398 -45.16 -5.82 -30.45
C ALA A 398 -43.90 -5.42 -29.64
N PRO A 399 -42.71 -5.36 -30.27
CA PRO A 399 -41.50 -4.88 -29.61
C PRO A 399 -41.68 -3.50 -28.96
N GLY A 400 -41.13 -3.33 -27.75
CA GLY A 400 -41.18 -2.06 -27.01
C GLY A 400 -42.45 -1.82 -26.19
N GLN A 401 -43.47 -2.68 -26.26
CA GLN A 401 -44.74 -2.50 -25.52
C GLN A 401 -44.66 -2.84 -24.02
N CYS A 402 -43.53 -3.39 -23.58
CA CYS A 402 -43.32 -3.90 -22.24
C CYS A 402 -44.44 -4.78 -21.68
N ALA A 403 -44.80 -5.81 -22.44
CA ALA A 403 -45.89 -6.71 -22.10
C ALA A 403 -45.51 -8.17 -22.35
N ASN A 404 -46.17 -9.07 -21.62
CA ASN A 404 -46.05 -10.52 -21.81
C ASN A 404 -47.09 -11.01 -22.84
N PRO A 405 -46.81 -12.10 -23.58
CA PRO A 405 -47.83 -12.79 -24.34
C PRO A 405 -48.97 -13.29 -23.44
N ALA A 406 -50.18 -13.34 -23.98
CA ALA A 406 -51.35 -13.89 -23.31
C ALA A 406 -52.05 -14.92 -24.20
N ASN A 407 -52.62 -15.96 -23.58
CA ASN A 407 -53.31 -17.04 -24.29
C ASN A 407 -54.82 -16.96 -24.02
N LEU A 408 -55.62 -17.24 -25.05
CA LEU A 408 -57.07 -17.36 -24.96
C LEU A 408 -57.50 -18.72 -25.50
N MET A 409 -58.33 -19.42 -24.73
CA MET A 409 -58.95 -20.67 -25.15
C MET A 409 -60.32 -20.38 -25.74
N VAL A 410 -60.59 -20.92 -26.93
CA VAL A 410 -61.84 -20.72 -27.68
C VAL A 410 -62.50 -22.09 -27.88
N GLN A 411 -63.78 -22.19 -27.54
CA GLN A 411 -64.59 -23.38 -27.79
C GLN A 411 -65.46 -23.16 -29.03
N ILE A 412 -65.42 -24.12 -29.96
CA ILE A 412 -66.29 -24.15 -31.13
C ILE A 412 -67.17 -25.39 -31.02
N THR A 413 -68.49 -25.20 -30.93
CA THR A 413 -69.44 -26.31 -30.87
C THR A 413 -69.64 -26.92 -32.27
N PRO A 414 -69.78 -28.25 -32.39
CA PRO A 414 -70.17 -28.88 -33.65
C PRO A 414 -71.47 -28.28 -34.19
N ALA A 415 -71.55 -28.12 -35.51
CA ALA A 415 -72.81 -27.76 -36.15
C ALA A 415 -73.84 -28.86 -35.85
N ALA A 416 -75.02 -28.47 -35.36
CA ALA A 416 -76.11 -29.41 -35.15
C ALA A 416 -76.61 -29.92 -36.50
N THR A 417 -76.62 -31.24 -36.69
CA THR A 417 -77.35 -31.86 -37.79
C THR A 417 -78.84 -31.87 -37.41
N PRO A 418 -79.73 -31.24 -38.19
CA PRO A 418 -81.16 -31.25 -37.86
C PRO A 418 -81.68 -32.68 -37.85
N LEU A 419 -82.36 -33.06 -36.77
CA LEU A 419 -83.08 -34.33 -36.73
C LEU A 419 -84.35 -34.20 -37.55
N LEU A 420 -84.37 -34.80 -38.74
CA LEU A 420 -85.56 -34.84 -39.58
C LEU A 420 -86.55 -35.87 -39.01
N THR A 421 -87.71 -35.40 -38.58
CA THR A 421 -88.82 -36.30 -38.25
C THR A 421 -89.39 -36.87 -39.56
N PRO A 422 -89.51 -38.22 -39.71
CA PRO A 422 -90.15 -38.80 -40.88
C PRO A 422 -91.57 -38.27 -41.03
N GLN A 423 -91.90 -37.71 -42.20
CA GLN A 423 -93.21 -37.09 -42.44
C GLN A 423 -94.27 -38.08 -42.98
N GLY A 424 -93.86 -39.32 -43.29
CA GLY A 424 -94.72 -40.37 -43.84
C GLY A 424 -94.91 -41.59 -42.92
N PRO A 425 -95.55 -42.66 -43.40
CA PRO A 425 -95.84 -42.95 -44.81
C PRO A 425 -97.00 -42.13 -45.41
N PHE A 426 -96.94 -41.86 -46.72
CA PHE A 426 -97.99 -41.22 -47.52
C PHE A 426 -98.55 -42.21 -48.56
N CYS A 427 -99.84 -42.10 -48.89
CA CYS A 427 -100.52 -42.83 -49.97
C CYS A 427 -100.56 -41.99 -51.26
N SER A 428 -100.68 -42.63 -52.43
CA SER A 428 -100.75 -41.94 -53.74
C SER A 428 -102.00 -41.09 -53.95
N THR A 429 -102.99 -41.23 -53.06
CA THR A 429 -104.24 -40.47 -53.05
C THR A 429 -104.25 -39.36 -52.00
N ASP A 430 -103.20 -39.21 -51.20
CA ASP A 430 -103.16 -38.18 -50.17
C ASP A 430 -102.99 -36.79 -50.79
N PRO A 431 -103.61 -35.74 -50.22
CA PRO A 431 -103.35 -34.37 -50.64
C PRO A 431 -101.87 -33.98 -50.37
N PRO A 432 -101.33 -32.98 -51.08
CA PRO A 432 -99.94 -32.55 -50.90
C PRO A 432 -99.61 -32.23 -49.43
N ALA A 433 -98.57 -32.88 -48.91
CA ALA A 433 -98.11 -32.67 -47.53
C ALA A 433 -97.30 -31.37 -47.42
N SER A 434 -97.61 -30.55 -46.41
CA SER A 434 -96.80 -29.39 -46.06
C SER A 434 -95.63 -29.82 -45.18
N LEU A 435 -94.42 -29.79 -45.72
CA LEU A 435 -93.21 -30.11 -44.95
C LEU A 435 -92.82 -28.91 -44.06
N PRO A 436 -92.53 -29.10 -42.75
CA PRO A 436 -92.18 -28.00 -41.86
C PRO A 436 -90.84 -27.38 -42.27
N SER A 437 -90.80 -26.06 -42.46
CA SER A 437 -89.55 -25.34 -42.74
C SER A 437 -88.63 -25.19 -41.52
N ILE A 438 -89.04 -25.69 -40.36
CA ILE A 438 -88.26 -25.74 -39.13
C ILE A 438 -88.31 -27.18 -38.60
N GLN A 439 -87.14 -27.79 -38.42
CA GLN A 439 -86.98 -29.12 -37.80
C GLN A 439 -86.00 -28.98 -36.65
N ASP A 440 -86.38 -29.44 -35.45
CA ASP A 440 -85.56 -29.35 -34.24
C ASP A 440 -85.03 -27.92 -33.95
N GLY A 441 -85.89 -26.91 -34.16
CA GLY A 441 -85.53 -25.50 -34.00
C GLY A 441 -84.62 -24.91 -35.08
N ILE A 442 -84.19 -25.70 -36.07
CA ILE A 442 -83.33 -25.28 -37.17
C ILE A 442 -84.20 -25.00 -38.41
N MET A 443 -84.11 -23.78 -38.95
CA MET A 443 -84.77 -23.42 -40.19
C MET A 443 -84.04 -24.02 -41.39
N GLY A 444 -84.78 -24.63 -42.31
CA GLY A 444 -84.23 -25.24 -43.51
C GLY A 444 -85.26 -25.30 -44.64
N SER A 445 -84.79 -25.70 -45.82
CA SER A 445 -85.63 -25.95 -47.00
C SER A 445 -85.56 -27.42 -47.39
N TRP A 446 -86.72 -28.02 -47.68
CA TRP A 446 -86.76 -29.35 -48.26
C TRP A 446 -86.44 -29.27 -49.76
N ILE A 447 -85.48 -30.08 -50.20
CA ILE A 447 -85.18 -30.30 -51.62
C ILE A 447 -85.31 -31.79 -51.90
N GLY A 448 -85.88 -32.15 -53.04
CA GLY A 448 -86.11 -33.53 -53.41
C GLY A 448 -87.09 -33.65 -54.55
N ASN A 449 -87.26 -34.88 -55.03
CA ASN A 449 -88.21 -35.21 -56.08
C ASN A 449 -89.58 -35.42 -55.42
N GLY A 450 -90.19 -34.32 -54.96
CA GLY A 450 -91.62 -34.31 -54.61
C GLY A 450 -92.45 -34.40 -55.88
#